data_AF-A0A524LYE5-F1
#
_entry.id   AF-A0A524LYE5-F1
#
_cell.length_a   1.000
_cell.length_b   1.000
_cell.length_c   1.000
_cell.angle_alpha   90.00
_cell.angle_beta   90.00
_cell.angle_gamma   90.00
#
_symmetry.space_group_name_H-M   'P 1'
#
loop_
_entity.id
_entity.type
_entity.pdbx_description
1 polymer ?
#
loop_
_entity_poly.entity_id
_entity_poly.type
_entity_poly.pdbx_seq_one_letter_code
_entity_poly.pdbx_strand_id
1 'polypeptide(L)' 'MEYIEKTNELDYQGLFVVGICAVGAGSVFATISILTFVGMIGMGLCFMAIALANKDKWNE' A
#
# COMPACT_ATOMS: atom_id res chain seq x y z
N MET A 1 -11.26 -1.41 -33.38
CA MET A 1 -10.34 -1.69 -32.27
C MET A 1 -10.67 -0.68 -31.20
N GLU A 2 -11.62 -1.07 -30.36
CA GLU A 2 -12.09 -0.29 -29.22
C GLU A 2 -10.95 -0.33 -28.20
N TYR A 3 -10.19 0.76 -28.12
CA TYR A 3 -9.19 0.92 -27.07
C TYR A 3 -9.97 0.95 -25.78
N ILE A 4 -9.96 -0.20 -25.10
CA ILE A 4 -10.56 -0.45 -23.82
C ILE A 4 -10.04 0.63 -22.87
N GLU A 5 -10.82 1.71 -22.76
CA GLU A 5 -10.78 2.72 -21.72
C GLU A 5 -11.29 2.04 -20.43
N LYS A 6 -10.67 0.93 -20.04
CA LYS A 6 -10.76 0.43 -18.67
C LYS A 6 -9.91 1.41 -17.90
N THR A 7 -10.56 2.46 -17.42
CA THR A 7 -10.04 3.37 -16.42
C THR A 7 -9.22 2.53 -15.46
N ASN A 8 -7.93 2.82 -15.46
CA ASN A 8 -6.89 2.19 -14.66
C ASN A 8 -7.09 2.65 -13.21
N GLU A 9 -8.28 2.38 -12.66
CA GLU A 9 -8.63 2.78 -11.31
C GLU A 9 -7.73 1.99 -10.37
N LEU A 10 -6.97 2.77 -9.61
CA LEU A 10 -5.99 2.27 -8.69
C LEU A 10 -6.72 1.39 -7.65
N ASP A 11 -6.36 0.11 -7.57
CA ASP A 11 -6.96 -0.80 -6.58
C ASP A 11 -6.52 -0.39 -5.17
N TYR A 12 -7.36 0.42 -4.54
CA TYR A 12 -7.12 0.95 -3.20
C TYR A 12 -7.16 -0.16 -2.14
N GLN A 13 -7.94 -1.23 -2.33
CA GLN A 13 -7.88 -2.40 -1.44
C GLN A 13 -6.56 -3.13 -1.59
N GLY A 14 -6.10 -3.35 -2.82
CA GLY A 14 -4.77 -3.89 -3.12
C GLY A 14 -3.65 -3.08 -2.47
N LEU A 15 -3.70 -1.75 -2.55
CA LEU A 15 -2.77 -0.84 -1.87
C LEU A 15 -2.78 -0.98 -0.36
N PHE A 16 -3.95 -1.16 0.25
CA PHE A 16 -4.06 -1.38 1.69
C PHE A 16 -3.38 -2.68 2.12
N VAL A 17 -3.61 -3.76 1.36
CA VAL A 17 -2.98 -5.07 1.61
C VAL A 17 -1.47 -4.98 1.45
N VAL A 18 -0.99 -4.33 0.38
CA VAL A 18 0.46 -4.09 0.17
C VAL A 18 1.05 -3.29 1.33
N GLY A 19 0.34 -2.28 1.83
CA GLY A 19 0.77 -1.49 2.97
C GLY A 19 0.91 -2.31 4.25
N ILE A 20 -0.06 -3.17 4.57
CA ILE A 20 0.02 -4.11 5.72
C ILE A 20 1.20 -5.06 5.56
N CYS A 21 1.39 -5.64 4.37
CA CYS A 21 2.51 -6.53 4.09
C CYS A 21 3.85 -5.83 4.27
N ALA A 22 3.98 -4.59 3.80
CA ALA A 22 5.19 -3.79 3.95
C ALA A 22 5.48 -3.43 5.42
N VAL A 23 4.45 -3.08 6.20
CA VAL A 23 4.59 -2.86 7.66
C VAL A 23 5.02 -4.14 8.37
N GLY A 24 4.38 -5.27 8.07
CA GLY A 24 4.73 -6.58 8.60
C GLY A 24 6.17 -6.98 8.26
N ALA A 25 6.56 -6.89 7.00
CA ALA A 25 7.92 -7.15 6.56
C ALA A 25 8.92 -6.19 7.22
N GLY A 26 8.58 -4.90 7.31
CA GLY A 26 9.38 -3.90 8.00
C GLY A 26 9.66 -4.27 9.45
N SER A 27 8.65 -4.75 10.18
CA SER A 27 8.78 -5.18 11.58
C SER A 27 9.82 -6.29 11.79
N VAL A 28 10.03 -7.17 10.81
CA VAL A 28 11.05 -8.22 10.86
C VAL A 28 12.46 -7.63 10.85
N PHE A 29 12.65 -6.48 10.21
CA PHE A 29 13.94 -5.79 10.13
C PHE A 29 14.25 -4.88 11.32
N ALA A 30 13.37 -4.80 12.33
CA ALA A 30 13.54 -3.93 13.50
C ALA A 30 14.87 -4.16 14.24
N THR A 31 15.38 -5.39 14.23
CA THR A 31 16.63 -5.77 14.91
C THR A 31 17.86 -5.76 14.01
N ILE A 32 17.69 -5.66 12.69
CA ILE A 32 18.78 -5.79 11.70
C ILE A 32 19.23 -4.42 11.20
N SER A 33 18.29 -3.54 10.86
CA SER A 33 18.59 -2.23 10.30
C SER A 33 17.45 -1.27 10.57
N ILE A 34 17.71 -0.25 11.40
CA ILE A 34 16.72 0.76 11.73
C ILE A 34 16.30 1.59 10.51
N LEU A 35 17.23 1.83 9.57
CA LEU A 35 16.95 2.52 8.31
C LEU A 35 15.99 1.72 7.43
N THR A 36 16.20 0.41 7.33
CA THR A 36 15.33 -0.49 6.57
C THR A 36 13.96 -0.62 7.24
N PHE A 37 13.94 -0.75 8.57
CA PHE A 37 12.71 -0.79 9.36
C PHE A 37 11.86 0.47 9.15
N VAL A 38 12.44 1.66 9.35
CA VAL A 38 11.72 2.93 9.20
C VAL A 38 11.26 3.14 7.75
N GLY A 39 12.10 2.80 6.76
CA GLY A 39 11.74 2.93 5.35
C GLY A 39 10.56 2.03 4.94
N MET A 40 10.58 0.77 5.35
CA MET A 40 9.53 -0.21 5.03
C MET A 40 8.23 0.09 5.76
N ILE A 41 8.28 0.39 7.06
CA ILE A 41 7.09 0.76 7.84
C ILE A 41 6.54 2.10 7.34
N GLY A 42 7.39 3.09 7.11
CA GLY A 42 6.97 4.41 6.60
C GLY A 42 6.26 4.31 5.25
N MET A 43 6.82 3.58 4.28
CA MET A 43 6.15 3.34 3.00
C MET A 43 4.85 2.55 3.16
N GLY A 44 4.85 1.52 4.01
CA GLY A 44 3.65 0.72 4.27
C GLY A 44 2.51 1.55 4.86
N LEU A 45 2.82 2.43 5.82
CA LEU A 45 1.85 3.37 6.40
C LEU A 45 1.36 4.39 5.36
N CYS A 46 2.22 4.87 4.45
CA CYS A 46 1.81 5.75 3.36
C CYS A 46 0.81 5.05 2.42
N PHE A 47 1.07 3.80 2.01
CA PHE A 47 0.13 3.05 1.16
C PHE A 47 -1.20 2.80 1.88
N MET A 48 -1.15 2.45 3.16
CA MET A 48 -2.37 2.31 3.97
C MET A 48 -3.15 3.62 4.09
N ALA A 49 -2.46 4.75 4.28
CA ALA A 49 -3.10 6.06 4.40
C ALA A 49 -3.77 6.50 3.09
N ILE A 50 -3.10 6.30 1.95
CA ILE A 50 -3.67 6.57 0.61
C ILE A 50 -4.90 5.70 0.38
N ALA A 51 -4.81 4.41 0.71
CA ALA A 51 -5.92 3.48 0.59
C ALA A 51 -7.10 3.88 1.49
N LEU A 52 -6.86 4.21 2.76
CA LEU A 52 -7.91 4.65 3.70
C LEU A 52 -8.55 5.98 3.29
N ALA A 53 -7.75 6.91 2.75
CA ALA A 53 -8.23 8.19 2.27
C ALA A 53 -9.19 8.06 1.07
N ASN A 54 -9.11 6.95 0.34
CA ASN A 54 -9.97 6.62 -0.80
C ASN A 54 -10.85 5.39 -0.50
N LYS A 55 -11.18 5.16 0.78
CA LYS A 55 -12.00 4.00 1.19
C LYS A 55 -13.39 3.97 0.55
N ASP A 56 -13.88 5.12 0.12
CA ASP A 56 -15.13 5.30 -0.62
C ASP A 56 -15.11 4.61 -1.99
N LYS A 57 -13.91 4.39 -2.54
CA LYS A 57 -13.68 3.71 -3.83
C LYS A 57 -13.30 2.24 -3.67
N TRP A 58 -13.39 1.69 -2.45
CA TRP A 58 -13.16 0.28 -2.23
C TRP A 58 -14.41 -0.49 -2.69
N ASN A 59 -14.28 -1.29 -3.77
CA ASN A 59 -15.38 -2.01 -4.42
C ASN A 59 -16.46 -1.13 -5.09
N GLU A 60 -16.05 -0.12 -5.87
CA GLU A 60 -16.87 0.36 -6.99
C GLU A 60 -16.54 -0.44 -8.26
#